data_AF-A0A4Z0KPQ7-F1
#
_entry.id   AF-A0A4Z0KPQ7-F1
#
_cell.length_a   1.000
_cell.length_b   1.000
_cell.length_c   1.000
_cell.angle_alpha   90.00
_cell.angle_beta   90.00
_cell.angle_gamma   90.00
#
_symmetry.space_group_name_H-M   'P 1'
#
loop_
_entity.id
_entity.type
_entity.pdbx_description
1 polymer ?
#
loop_
_entity_poly.entity_id
_entity_poly.type
_entity_poly.pdbx_seq_one_letter_code
_entity_poly.pdbx_strand_id
1 'polypeptide(L)'
;MTDSTLTPPAADMMSFLSTTPEHKDSEYETPVHTSQRTELNVIVEDGPDSKLRLAEISAAANPLLAAARPLLCALAAMPAKLDAALVEPYRNLLVREMHLYQTLCDQANLRREHVLAVRYCLCTALDEAANNTTWGRRGVWA
;
A
#
# COMPACT_ATOMS: atom_id res chain seq x y z
N MET A 1 -3.94 3.46 67.88
CA MET A 1 -4.92 4.43 67.35
C MET A 1 -6.24 3.70 67.23
N THR A 2 -7.25 4.28 67.86
CA THR A 2 -8.50 3.68 68.31
C THR A 2 -9.48 3.38 67.19
N ASP A 3 -10.12 2.23 67.34
CA ASP A 3 -11.34 1.75 66.69
C ASP A 3 -12.53 2.69 66.98
N SER A 4 -13.44 2.82 66.03
CA SER A 4 -14.73 3.53 66.17
C SER A 4 -15.76 2.92 65.20
N THR A 5 -16.40 1.85 65.67
CA THR A 5 -17.86 1.66 65.78
C THR A 5 -18.77 2.41 64.78
N LEU A 6 -19.66 1.69 64.06
CA LEU A 6 -21.11 1.59 64.37
C LEU A 6 -21.89 0.81 63.27
N THR A 7 -22.64 -0.22 63.68
CA THR A 7 -23.76 -0.90 62.97
C THR A 7 -25.07 -0.53 63.73
N PRO A 8 -26.31 -0.98 63.39
CA PRO A 8 -27.02 -1.47 62.17
C PRO A 8 -28.37 -0.66 62.01
N PRO A 9 -29.58 -1.13 61.58
CA PRO A 9 -30.07 -2.36 60.91
C PRO A 9 -31.08 -2.15 59.74
N ALA A 10 -31.64 -3.29 59.29
CA ALA A 10 -32.58 -3.60 58.20
C ALA A 10 -33.95 -2.88 58.13
N ALA A 11 -34.54 -2.87 56.93
CA ALA A 11 -35.96 -3.12 56.57
C ALA A 11 -36.20 -2.61 55.13
N ASP A 12 -36.32 -3.46 54.09
CA ASP A 12 -37.53 -4.15 53.63
C ASP A 12 -38.79 -3.27 53.53
N MET A 13 -39.29 -2.99 52.31
CA MET A 13 -40.70 -3.24 51.96
C MET A 13 -40.95 -3.15 50.45
N MET A 14 -41.53 -4.24 49.94
CA MET A 14 -41.93 -4.55 48.57
C MET A 14 -42.96 -3.61 47.93
N SER A 15 -43.13 -3.80 46.60
CA SER A 15 -44.37 -3.72 45.80
C SER A 15 -44.49 -2.49 44.87
N PHE A 16 -44.97 -2.57 43.63
CA PHE A 16 -45.84 -3.53 42.97
C PHE A 16 -45.46 -3.68 41.48
N LEU A 17 -45.74 -4.88 40.98
CA LEU A 17 -45.60 -5.34 39.60
C LEU A 17 -46.50 -4.57 38.62
N SER A 18 -46.01 -4.33 37.40
CA SER A 18 -46.75 -4.58 36.15
C SER A 18 -45.72 -4.80 35.04
N THR A 19 -45.43 -6.07 34.72
CA THR A 19 -46.00 -6.89 33.63
C THR A 19 -45.01 -7.01 32.46
N THR A 20 -44.49 -8.23 32.37
CA THR A 20 -43.76 -8.99 31.33
C THR A 20 -44.44 -9.06 29.94
N PRO A 21 -43.95 -9.77 28.90
CA PRO A 21 -42.59 -10.21 28.50
C PRO A 21 -42.29 -10.17 26.96
N GLU A 22 -41.14 -10.74 26.56
CA GLU A 22 -40.75 -11.35 25.25
C GLU A 22 -40.51 -10.44 24.03
N HIS A 23 -39.64 -10.73 23.06
CA HIS A 23 -38.45 -11.58 22.85
C HIS A 23 -38.05 -11.32 21.38
N LYS A 24 -36.79 -10.96 21.08
CA LYS A 24 -36.10 -11.46 19.88
C LYS A 24 -34.66 -11.01 19.82
N ASP A 25 -33.79 -12.01 19.68
CA ASP A 25 -32.38 -11.90 19.37
C ASP A 25 -32.18 -11.01 18.14
N SER A 26 -31.36 -9.96 18.29
CA SER A 26 -30.89 -9.17 17.16
C SER A 26 -29.50 -9.63 16.80
N GLU A 27 -29.43 -10.36 15.70
CA GLU A 27 -28.23 -10.66 14.92
C GLU A 27 -27.35 -9.41 14.76
N TYR A 28 -26.06 -9.58 15.03
CA TYR A 28 -25.00 -8.64 14.70
C TYR A 28 -24.71 -8.72 13.18
N GLU A 29 -25.61 -8.19 12.37
CA GLU A 29 -25.33 -7.97 10.95
C GLU A 29 -24.50 -6.69 10.81
N THR A 30 -23.19 -6.85 10.56
CA THR A 30 -22.32 -5.72 10.18
C THR A 30 -22.25 -5.63 8.66
N PRO A 31 -22.37 -4.43 8.08
CA PRO A 31 -22.63 -4.27 6.66
C PRO A 31 -21.38 -4.61 5.84
N VAL A 32 -21.56 -5.46 4.83
CA VAL A 32 -20.62 -5.68 3.73
C VAL A 32 -20.33 -4.32 3.09
N HIS A 33 -19.14 -3.79 3.36
CA HIS A 33 -18.64 -2.60 2.69
C HIS A 33 -18.36 -2.99 1.23
N THR A 34 -19.38 -2.88 0.39
CA THR A 34 -19.26 -2.98 -1.07
C THR A 34 -18.23 -1.94 -1.50
N SER A 35 -17.01 -2.41 -1.73
CA SER A 35 -15.92 -1.59 -2.23
C SER A 35 -16.24 -1.29 -3.69
N GLN A 36 -16.96 -0.20 -3.93
CA GLN A 36 -17.11 0.39 -5.25
C GLN A 36 -15.73 0.83 -5.71
N ARG A 37 -15.05 -0.07 -6.42
CA ARG A 37 -13.87 0.25 -7.20
C ARG A 37 -14.33 1.14 -8.35
N THR A 38 -14.35 2.44 -8.14
CA THR A 38 -14.55 3.40 -9.22
C THR A 38 -13.38 3.21 -10.19
N GLU A 39 -13.67 2.62 -11.34
CA GLU A 39 -12.74 2.51 -12.46
C GLU A 39 -12.41 3.91 -12.96
N LEU A 40 -11.35 4.50 -12.41
CA LEU A 40 -10.67 5.62 -13.04
C LEU A 40 -9.97 5.07 -14.28
N ASN A 41 -10.70 5.08 -15.40
CA ASN A 41 -10.17 4.72 -16.71
C ASN A 41 -9.27 5.87 -17.21
N VAL A 42 -8.11 6.03 -16.55
CA VAL A 42 -7.05 6.93 -17.04
C VAL A 42 -6.40 6.21 -18.20
N ILE A 43 -6.83 6.55 -19.42
CA ILE A 43 -6.12 6.17 -20.64
C ILE A 43 -4.85 7.04 -20.68
N VAL A 44 -3.79 6.57 -20.02
CA VAL A 44 -2.44 7.08 -20.26
C VAL A 44 -2.11 6.64 -21.68
N GLU A 45 -2.23 7.55 -22.65
CA GLU A 45 -1.81 7.30 -24.02
C GLU A 45 -0.32 6.91 -24.00
N ASP A 46 -0.14 5.64 -24.30
CA ASP A 46 1.05 4.89 -24.03
C ASP A 46 1.91 5.04 -25.30
N GLY A 47 3.07 5.69 -25.15
CA GLY A 47 3.96 5.97 -26.28
C GLY A 47 4.29 4.70 -27.07
N PRO A 48 4.74 4.79 -28.33
CA PRO A 48 4.95 3.61 -29.20
C PRO A 48 5.83 2.50 -28.58
N ASP A 49 6.66 2.84 -27.59
CA ASP A 49 7.49 1.93 -26.80
C ASP A 49 6.70 0.98 -25.87
N SER A 50 5.57 1.41 -25.29
CA SER A 50 4.87 0.61 -24.27
C SER A 50 4.21 -0.64 -24.85
N LYS A 51 3.64 -0.55 -26.05
CA LYS A 51 3.04 -1.70 -26.76
C LYS A 51 4.08 -2.75 -27.09
N LEU A 52 5.27 -2.32 -27.50
CA LEU A 52 6.40 -3.21 -27.77
C LEU A 52 6.85 -3.89 -26.47
N ARG A 53 7.03 -3.11 -25.39
CA ARG A 53 7.37 -3.65 -24.08
C ARG A 53 6.33 -4.63 -23.55
N LEU A 54 5.04 -4.37 -23.74
CA LEU A 54 3.97 -5.29 -23.35
C LEU A 54 4.08 -6.62 -24.10
N ALA A 55 4.35 -6.59 -25.41
CA ALA A 55 4.57 -7.79 -26.20
C ALA A 55 5.79 -8.58 -25.71
N GLU A 56 6.90 -7.91 -25.40
CA GLU A 56 8.10 -8.55 -24.84
C GLU A 56 7.84 -9.18 -23.47
N ILE A 57 7.14 -8.47 -22.58
CA ILE A 57 6.75 -8.97 -21.26
C ILE A 57 5.87 -10.22 -21.39
N SER A 58 4.88 -10.18 -22.28
CA SER A 58 3.93 -11.27 -22.49
C SER A 58 4.59 -12.51 -23.10
N ALA A 59 5.64 -12.32 -23.91
CA ALA A 59 6.40 -13.41 -24.53
C ALA A 59 7.53 -13.96 -23.64
N ALA A 60 7.89 -13.27 -22.55
CA ALA A 60 9.01 -13.64 -21.71
C ALA A 60 8.72 -14.87 -20.85
N ALA A 61 9.74 -15.72 -20.64
CA ALA A 61 9.65 -16.84 -19.70
C ALA A 61 9.42 -16.39 -18.24
N ASN A 62 9.89 -15.18 -17.90
CA ASN A 62 9.60 -14.52 -16.63
C ASN A 62 9.09 -13.09 -16.89
N PRO A 63 7.76 -12.91 -17.04
CA PRO A 63 7.15 -11.61 -17.35
C PRO A 63 7.42 -10.54 -16.29
N LEU A 64 7.43 -10.91 -15.00
CA LEU A 64 7.72 -9.97 -13.91
C LEU A 64 9.14 -9.42 -14.00
N LEU A 65 10.10 -10.30 -14.27
CA LEU A 65 11.49 -9.88 -14.48
C LEU A 65 11.60 -9.01 -15.73
N ALA A 66 10.95 -9.38 -16.83
CA ALA A 66 10.97 -8.61 -18.07
C ALA A 66 10.42 -7.18 -17.85
N ALA A 67 9.31 -7.06 -17.12
CA ALA A 67 8.72 -5.77 -16.79
C ALA A 67 9.62 -4.93 -15.87
N ALA A 68 10.28 -5.55 -14.89
CA ALA A 68 11.14 -4.88 -13.92
C ALA A 68 12.51 -4.46 -14.48
N ARG A 69 12.89 -4.91 -15.69
CA ARG A 69 14.22 -4.70 -16.27
C ARG A 69 14.71 -3.24 -16.22
N PRO A 70 13.94 -2.22 -16.63
CA PRO A 70 14.46 -0.85 -16.62
C PRO A 70 14.76 -0.33 -15.21
N LEU A 71 13.93 -0.67 -14.22
CA LEU A 71 14.16 -0.32 -12.82
C LEU A 71 15.38 -1.04 -12.24
N LEU A 72 15.59 -2.31 -12.60
CA LEU A 72 16.79 -3.06 -12.23
C LEU A 72 18.06 -2.49 -12.88
N CYS A 73 17.96 -2.04 -14.15
CA CYS A 73 19.05 -1.34 -14.81
C CYS A 73 19.35 0.01 -14.14
N ALA A 74 18.32 0.78 -13.76
CA ALA A 74 18.50 2.03 -13.03
C ALA A 74 19.13 1.81 -11.65
N LEU A 75 18.75 0.74 -10.95
CA LEU A 75 19.39 0.34 -9.71
C LEU A 75 20.88 0.02 -9.90
N ALA A 76 21.23 -0.77 -10.92
CA ALA A 76 22.61 -1.13 -11.23
C ALA A 76 23.45 0.07 -11.71
N ALA A 77 22.81 1.01 -12.41
CA ALA A 77 23.43 2.21 -12.95
C ALA A 77 23.24 3.45 -12.06
N MET A 78 22.95 3.26 -10.76
CA MET A 78 22.71 4.36 -9.84
C MET A 78 23.89 5.35 -9.87
N PRO A 79 23.66 6.65 -10.16
CA PRO A 79 24.75 7.59 -10.33
C PRO A 79 25.58 7.74 -9.05
N ALA A 80 26.90 7.59 -9.13
CA ALA A 80 27.78 7.87 -7.98
C ALA A 80 27.77 9.36 -7.59
N LYS A 81 27.54 10.24 -8.57
CA LYS A 81 27.43 11.69 -8.43
C LYS A 81 26.23 12.19 -9.23
N LEU A 82 25.48 13.11 -8.66
CA LEU A 82 24.34 13.76 -9.30
C LEU A 82 24.28 15.20 -8.79
N ASP A 83 24.04 16.16 -9.70
CA ASP A 83 23.82 17.55 -9.32
C ASP A 83 22.52 17.66 -8.50
N ALA A 84 22.51 18.51 -7.48
CA ALA A 84 21.33 18.77 -6.65
C ALA A 84 20.10 19.15 -7.50
N ALA A 85 20.29 19.90 -8.59
CA ALA A 85 19.21 20.27 -9.50
C ALA A 85 18.61 19.09 -10.26
N LEU A 86 19.32 17.95 -10.35
CA LEU A 86 18.91 16.76 -11.10
C LEU A 86 18.35 15.65 -10.20
N VAL A 87 18.45 15.76 -8.87
CA VAL A 87 17.94 14.74 -7.95
C VAL A 87 16.43 14.56 -8.09
N GLU A 88 15.67 15.66 -8.06
CA GLU A 88 14.22 15.62 -8.19
C GLU A 88 13.76 15.14 -9.58
N PRO A 89 14.33 15.63 -10.70
CA PRO A 89 14.09 15.04 -12.03
C PRO A 89 14.37 13.53 -12.09
N TYR A 90 15.48 13.07 -11.51
CA TYR A 90 15.82 11.65 -11.49
C TYR A 90 14.81 10.82 -10.70
N ARG A 91 14.39 11.31 -9.53
CA ARG A 91 13.33 10.69 -8.73
C ARG A 91 12.03 10.59 -9.51
N ASN A 92 11.63 11.65 -10.22
CA ASN A 92 10.41 11.66 -11.03
C ASN A 92 10.48 10.67 -12.21
N LEU A 93 11.64 10.47 -12.82
CA LEU A 93 11.84 9.44 -13.83
C LEU A 93 11.60 8.04 -13.25
N LEU A 94 12.13 7.74 -12.06
CA LEU A 94 11.94 6.46 -11.40
C LEU A 94 10.48 6.23 -11.00
N VAL A 95 9.81 7.24 -10.46
CA VAL A 95 8.37 7.18 -10.13
C VAL A 95 7.54 6.91 -11.40
N ARG A 96 7.83 7.60 -12.50
CA ARG A 96 7.15 7.38 -13.78
C ARG A 96 7.37 5.95 -14.29
N GLU A 97 8.60 5.45 -14.24
CA GLU A 97 8.90 4.08 -14.67
C GLU A 97 8.24 3.04 -13.75
N MET A 98 8.11 3.32 -12.44
CA MET A 98 7.38 2.46 -11.51
C MET A 98 5.89 2.37 -11.84
N HIS A 99 5.28 3.50 -12.22
CA HIS A 99 3.89 3.51 -12.71
C HIS A 99 3.76 2.70 -14.01
N LEU A 100 4.69 2.87 -14.95
CA LEU A 100 4.69 2.10 -16.19
C LEU A 100 4.85 0.59 -15.95
N TYR A 101 5.75 0.19 -15.05
CA TYR A 101 5.89 -1.20 -14.60
C TYR A 101 4.55 -1.76 -14.11
N GLN A 102 3.83 -1.02 -13.26
CA GLN A 102 2.54 -1.47 -12.74
C GLN A 102 1.50 -1.61 -13.87
N THR A 103 1.38 -0.60 -14.73
CA THR A 103 0.43 -0.60 -15.85
C THR A 103 0.71 -1.78 -16.80
N LEU A 104 1.97 -2.02 -17.16
CA LEU A 104 2.35 -3.13 -18.04
C LEU A 104 2.09 -4.49 -17.39
N CYS A 105 2.33 -4.63 -16.08
CA CYS A 105 2.00 -5.86 -15.35
C CYS A 105 0.50 -6.12 -15.30
N ASP A 106 -0.30 -5.07 -15.10
CA ASP A 106 -1.76 -5.17 -15.09
C ASP A 106 -2.28 -5.54 -16.50
N GLN A 107 -1.75 -4.92 -17.56
CA GLN A 107 -2.08 -5.25 -18.96
C GLN A 107 -1.65 -6.67 -19.37
N ALA A 108 -0.53 -7.16 -18.85
CA ALA A 108 -0.07 -8.54 -19.05
C ALA A 108 -0.80 -9.57 -18.16
N ASN A 109 -1.82 -9.14 -17.40
CA ASN A 109 -2.63 -9.97 -16.52
C ASN A 109 -1.79 -10.76 -15.48
N LEU A 110 -0.76 -10.12 -14.93
CA LEU A 110 0.10 -10.72 -13.91
C LEU A 110 -0.57 -10.69 -12.53
N ARG A 111 -0.29 -11.71 -11.72
CA ARG A 111 -0.84 -11.86 -10.36
C ARG A 111 -0.45 -10.66 -9.48
N ARG A 112 -1.45 -9.93 -8.98
CA ARG A 112 -1.29 -8.67 -8.25
C ARG A 112 -0.36 -8.78 -7.04
N GLU A 113 -0.45 -9.87 -6.29
CA GLU A 113 0.38 -10.12 -5.11
C GLU A 113 1.88 -10.14 -5.44
N HIS A 114 2.26 -10.74 -6.58
CA HIS A 114 3.65 -10.78 -7.02
C HIS A 114 4.10 -9.42 -7.51
N VAL A 115 3.24 -8.72 -8.24
CA VAL A 115 3.53 -7.37 -8.72
C VAL A 115 3.78 -6.41 -7.55
N LEU A 116 2.95 -6.46 -6.50
CA LEU A 116 3.11 -5.65 -5.30
C LEU A 116 4.37 -6.00 -4.51
N ALA A 117 4.69 -7.29 -4.37
CA ALA A 117 5.91 -7.73 -3.71
C ALA A 117 7.17 -7.23 -4.43
N VAL A 118 7.23 -7.40 -5.76
CA VAL A 118 8.35 -6.90 -6.58
C VAL A 118 8.45 -5.38 -6.50
N ARG A 119 7.31 -4.67 -6.55
CA ARG A 119 7.28 -3.20 -6.43
C ARG A 119 7.87 -2.72 -5.11
N TYR A 120 7.47 -3.36 -4.00
CA TYR A 120 8.03 -3.06 -2.69
C TYR A 120 9.54 -3.27 -2.67
N CYS A 121 10.03 -4.43 -3.13
CA CYS A 121 11.46 -4.73 -3.20
C CYS A 121 12.23 -3.72 -4.06
N LEU A 122 11.69 -3.34 -5.22
CA LEU A 122 12.32 -2.36 -6.12
C LEU A 122 12.40 -0.97 -5.49
N CYS A 123 11.31 -0.48 -4.88
CA CYS A 123 11.33 0.80 -4.18
C CYS A 123 12.38 0.80 -3.07
N THR A 124 12.35 -0.21 -2.19
CA THR A 124 13.31 -0.34 -1.10
C THR A 124 14.75 -0.36 -1.61
N ALA A 125 15.03 -1.16 -2.64
CA ALA A 125 16.38 -1.25 -3.19
C ALA A 125 16.85 0.06 -3.85
N LEU A 126 15.97 0.75 -4.58
CA LEU A 126 16.28 2.05 -5.20
C LEU A 126 16.53 3.13 -4.15
N ASP A 127 15.70 3.17 -3.10
CA ASP A 127 15.86 4.10 -1.99
C ASP A 127 17.16 3.85 -1.23
N GLU A 128 17.48 2.59 -0.94
CA GLU A 128 18.73 2.23 -0.29
C GLU A 128 19.95 2.60 -1.15
N ALA A 129 19.92 2.27 -2.45
CA ALA A 129 21.01 2.60 -3.36
C ALA A 129 21.23 4.12 -3.46
N ALA A 130 20.16 4.91 -3.59
CA ALA A 130 20.23 6.37 -3.62
C ALA A 130 20.74 6.94 -2.28
N ASN A 131 20.23 6.46 -1.14
CA ASN A 131 20.68 6.87 0.19
C ASN A 131 22.15 6.51 0.46
N ASN A 132 22.69 5.49 -0.21
CA ASN A 132 24.10 5.16 -0.08
C ASN A 132 25.03 6.11 -0.86
N THR A 133 24.51 6.95 -1.76
CA THR A 133 25.29 7.94 -2.53
C THR A 133 25.58 9.23 -1.75
N THR A 134 26.53 10.04 -2.25
CA THR A 134 26.86 11.34 -1.63
C THR A 134 25.78 12.41 -1.83
N TRP A 135 24.95 12.27 -2.88
CA TRP A 135 23.88 13.22 -3.19
C TRP A 135 22.58 12.85 -2.47
N GLY A 136 22.28 11.55 -2.30
CA GLY A 136 21.10 11.09 -1.56
C GLY A 136 21.12 11.46 -0.07
N ARG A 137 22.29 11.34 0.58
CA ARG A 137 22.47 11.70 2.00
C ARG A 137 22.27 13.19 2.32
N ARG A 138 22.30 14.07 1.32
CA ARG A 138 22.17 15.52 1.52
C ARG A 138 20.71 15.99 1.68
N GLY A 139 19.77 15.06 1.80
CA GLY A 139 18.39 15.33 2.21
C GLY A 139 17.44 15.73 1.09
N VAL A 140 17.85 15.66 -0.18
CA VAL A 140 16.94 15.92 -1.33
C VAL A 140 16.19 14.64 -1.75
N TRP A 141 16.75 13.47 -1.41
CA TRP A 141 16.13 12.16 -1.70
C TRP A 141 15.25 11.63 -0.55
N ALA A 142 15.61 11.98 0.70
CA ALA A 142 15.02 11.47 1.93
C ALA A 142 13.95 12.39 2.51
#